data_AF-A0A317Z5R7-F1
#
_entry.id   AF-A0A317Z5R7-F1
#
_cell.length_a   1.000
_cell.length_b   1.000
_cell.length_c   1.000
_cell.angle_alpha   90.00
_cell.angle_beta   90.00
_cell.angle_gamma   90.00
#
_symmetry.space_group_name_H-M   'P 1'
#
loop_
_entity.id
_entity.type
_entity.pdbx_description
1 polymer ?
#
loop_
_entity_poly.entity_id
_entity_poly.type
_entity_poly.pdbx_seq_one_letter_code
_entity_poly.pdbx_strand_id
1 'polypeptide(L)'
;LAKALKQQLDLIQSIANERELMTRGDFNEAINTVNNTVDNISSNFNTFKRDSTEELKRFKSEVTGVKTGVLDDVANITKSGVYYFDGTTRNVPTRNTNNSNGYIQAVMKDENNGMITMLGAGYSIEKYRGQLHGRWVSSVPVKLWSGNLIKGQTATLAGNCHDFGNLLIEVGYTTNSFATELIGIPSNGGRVYLNNIGMRSSGDGFKNGHLDEVVIQIKDDTHILLEKTLRATGDEQATNSDAYISAIYGIY
;
A
#
# COMPACT_ATOMS: atom_id res chain seq x y z
N LEU A 1 22.23 45.79 -2.29
CA LEU A 1 23.59 45.51 -1.78
C LEU A 1 24.67 45.80 -2.83
N ALA A 2 24.74 45.09 -3.96
CA ALA A 2 25.72 45.38 -5.02
C ALA A 2 25.66 46.82 -5.58
N LYS A 3 24.44 47.38 -5.72
CA LYS A 3 24.22 48.77 -6.14
C LYS A 3 24.73 49.81 -5.13
N ALA A 4 24.68 49.49 -3.83
CA ALA A 4 25.16 50.36 -2.76
C ALA A 4 26.70 50.34 -2.66
N LEU A 5 27.32 49.16 -2.82
CA LEU A 5 28.78 49.03 -2.91
C LEU A 5 29.33 49.79 -4.12
N LYS A 6 28.66 49.69 -5.27
CA LYS A 6 29.01 50.44 -6.47
C LYS A 6 28.89 51.96 -6.26
N GLN A 7 27.78 52.44 -5.69
CA GLN A 7 27.62 53.86 -5.38
C GLN A 7 28.69 54.40 -4.41
N GLN A 8 29.15 53.58 -3.46
CA GLN A 8 30.21 53.97 -2.52
C GLN A 8 31.60 53.97 -3.17
N LEU A 9 31.91 52.99 -4.03
CA LEU A 9 33.14 52.98 -4.82
C LEU A 9 33.19 54.16 -5.79
N ASP A 10 32.08 54.43 -6.48
CA ASP A 10 31.94 55.58 -7.39
C ASP A 10 32.12 56.91 -6.65
N LEU A 11 31.65 57.02 -5.39
CA LEU A 11 31.85 58.20 -4.53
C LEU A 11 33.32 58.36 -4.09
N ILE A 12 33.99 57.28 -3.68
CA ILE A 12 35.42 57.32 -3.35
C ILE A 12 36.24 57.75 -4.58
N GLN A 13 35.87 57.24 -5.75
CA GLN A 13 36.53 57.53 -7.01
C GLN A 13 36.26 58.96 -7.48
N SER A 14 35.06 59.51 -7.26
CA SER A 14 34.76 60.90 -7.57
C SER A 14 35.47 61.87 -6.63
N ILE A 15 35.54 61.57 -5.32
CA ILE A 15 36.26 62.40 -4.34
C ILE A 15 37.76 62.41 -4.63
N ALA A 16 38.34 61.27 -5.03
CA ALA A 16 39.74 61.18 -5.44
C ALA A 16 40.05 61.95 -6.73
N ASN A 17 39.07 62.11 -7.63
CA ASN A 17 39.24 62.80 -8.91
C ASN A 17 38.95 64.32 -8.84
N GLU A 18 38.17 64.80 -7.87
CA GLU A 18 37.75 66.22 -7.79
C GLU A 18 38.45 67.04 -6.69
N ARG A 19 39.17 66.43 -5.73
CA ARG A 19 39.89 67.14 -4.65
C ARG A 19 41.38 66.78 -4.65
N GLU A 20 42.25 67.79 -4.78
CA GLU A 20 43.72 67.60 -4.71
C GLU A 20 44.21 67.05 -3.35
N LEU A 21 43.44 67.12 -2.27
CA LEU A 21 43.80 66.56 -0.96
C LEU A 21 42.58 66.03 -0.20
N MET A 22 42.41 64.70 -0.16
CA MET A 22 41.47 64.01 0.72
C MET A 22 42.11 63.84 2.11
N THR A 23 41.39 64.14 3.19
CA THR A 23 41.98 63.98 4.52
C THR A 23 42.03 62.50 4.89
N ARG A 24 43.02 62.11 5.71
CA ARG A 24 43.11 60.73 6.23
C ARG A 24 41.85 60.30 6.99
N GLY A 25 41.14 61.25 7.62
CA GLY A 25 39.88 60.99 8.31
C GLY A 25 38.78 60.55 7.36
N ASP A 26 38.57 61.32 6.28
CA ASP A 26 37.54 61.04 5.27
C ASP A 26 37.79 59.70 4.55
N PHE A 27 39.06 59.39 4.26
CA PHE A 27 39.44 58.09 3.68
C PHE A 27 39.11 56.92 4.60
N ASN A 28 39.44 57.06 5.89
CA ASN A 28 39.20 56.00 6.87
C ASN A 28 37.70 55.76 7.08
N GLU A 29 36.87 56.80 7.10
CA GLU A 29 35.40 56.64 7.17
C GLU A 29 34.83 55.93 5.94
N ALA A 30 35.30 56.31 4.75
CA ALA A 30 34.87 55.66 3.51
C ALA A 30 35.26 54.17 3.46
N ILE A 31 36.51 53.85 3.85
CA ILE A 31 36.97 52.45 3.94
C ILE A 31 36.21 51.67 5.02
N ASN A 32 35.97 52.26 6.19
CA ASN A 32 35.19 51.59 7.24
C ASN A 32 33.77 51.28 6.77
N THR A 33 33.16 52.17 6.00
CA THR A 33 31.83 51.96 5.42
C THR A 33 31.83 50.84 4.38
N VAL A 34 32.86 50.76 3.53
CA VAL A 34 33.04 49.66 2.57
C VAL A 34 33.22 48.33 3.29
N ASN A 35 34.08 48.28 4.31
CA ASN A 35 34.32 47.07 5.11
C ASN A 35 33.03 46.59 5.78
N ASN A 36 32.28 47.49 6.43
CA ASN A 36 30.99 47.16 7.03
C ASN A 36 29.99 46.62 6.01
N THR A 37 29.99 47.14 4.78
CA THR A 37 29.12 46.67 3.70
C THR A 37 29.52 45.29 3.21
N VAL A 38 30.83 45.02 3.07
CA VAL A 38 31.36 43.71 2.70
C VAL A 38 31.09 42.66 3.77
N ASP A 39 31.24 43.01 5.06
CA ASP A 39 30.94 42.14 6.19
C ASP A 39 29.45 41.79 6.23
N ASN A 40 28.57 42.77 5.99
CA ASN A 40 27.13 42.54 5.89
C ASN A 40 26.76 41.64 4.70
N ILE A 41 27.40 41.81 3.54
CA ILE A 41 27.20 40.93 2.39
C ILE A 41 27.64 39.51 2.72
N SER A 42 28.80 39.34 3.36
CA SER A 42 29.35 38.03 3.73
C SER A 42 28.47 37.33 4.76
N SER A 43 27.97 38.06 5.76
CA SER A 43 27.05 37.54 6.77
C SER A 43 25.71 37.09 6.15
N ASN A 44 25.14 37.89 5.25
CA ASN A 44 23.91 37.55 4.53
C ASN A 44 24.11 36.34 3.62
N PHE A 45 25.25 36.23 2.94
CA PHE A 45 25.58 35.07 2.11
C PHE A 45 25.71 33.79 2.95
N ASN A 46 26.37 33.86 4.10
CA ASN A 46 26.49 32.73 5.03
C ASN A 46 25.12 32.29 5.57
N THR A 47 24.24 33.24 5.86
CA THR A 47 22.86 32.97 6.30
C THR A 47 22.08 32.29 5.19
N PHE A 48 22.09 32.85 3.98
CA PHE A 48 21.42 32.25 2.82
C PHE A 48 21.91 30.82 2.51
N LYS A 49 23.22 30.58 2.61
CA LYS A 49 23.80 29.24 2.42
C LYS A 49 23.32 28.25 3.47
N ARG A 50 23.24 28.67 4.73
CA ARG A 50 22.71 27.84 5.83
C ARG A 50 21.25 27.51 5.57
N ASP A 51 20.42 28.51 5.30
CA ASP A 51 18.98 28.35 5.10
C ASP A 51 18.69 27.45 3.88
N SER A 52 19.41 27.66 2.77
CA SER A 52 19.32 26.81 1.57
C SER A 52 19.72 25.36 1.87
N THR A 53 20.74 25.13 2.70
CA THR A 53 21.17 23.78 3.08
C THR A 53 20.14 23.08 3.97
N GLU A 54 19.50 23.83 4.88
CA GLU A 54 18.42 23.31 5.72
C GLU A 54 17.17 22.97 4.89
N GLU A 55 16.77 23.81 3.95
CA GLU A 55 15.70 23.52 3.01
C GLU A 55 16.00 22.30 2.14
N LEU A 56 17.25 22.15 1.66
CA LEU A 56 17.66 20.98 0.87
C LEU A 56 17.60 19.69 1.68
N LYS A 57 17.98 19.74 2.97
CA LYS A 57 17.87 18.60 3.89
C LYS A 57 16.42 18.25 4.19
N ARG A 58 15.55 19.25 4.40
CA ARG A 58 14.10 19.07 4.57
C ARG A 58 13.49 18.43 3.31
N PHE A 59 13.82 18.96 2.14
CA PHE A 59 13.35 18.42 0.87
C PHE A 59 13.81 16.96 0.66
N LYS A 60 15.07 16.65 0.97
CA LYS A 60 15.59 15.27 0.87
C LYS A 60 14.86 14.30 1.83
N SER A 61 14.56 14.71 3.05
CA SER A 61 13.83 13.88 4.02
C SER A 61 12.33 13.75 3.71
N GLU A 62 11.76 14.72 3.00
CA GLU A 62 10.39 14.67 2.51
C GLU A 62 10.24 13.78 1.26
N VAL A 63 11.25 13.74 0.38
CA VAL A 63 11.14 13.11 -0.94
C VAL A 63 11.77 11.71 -1.01
N THR A 64 12.74 11.35 -0.14
CA THR A 64 13.55 10.13 -0.36
C THR A 64 13.76 9.20 0.84
N GLY A 65 13.26 9.56 2.02
CA GLY A 65 13.45 8.75 3.24
C GLY A 65 12.24 7.90 3.58
N VAL A 66 12.45 6.62 3.91
CA VAL A 66 11.51 5.89 4.76
C VAL A 66 11.41 6.67 6.07
N LYS A 67 10.19 7.05 6.47
CA LYS A 67 9.94 7.72 7.74
C LYS A 67 10.48 6.84 8.87
N THR A 68 11.23 7.46 9.78
CA THR A 68 11.87 6.77 10.89
C THR A 68 10.83 6.17 11.84
N GLY A 69 11.10 4.96 12.32
CA GLY A 69 10.23 4.25 13.26
C GLY A 69 9.27 3.26 12.59
N VAL A 70 8.52 2.55 13.43
CA VAL A 70 7.44 1.66 13.01
C VAL A 70 6.14 2.47 13.01
N LEU A 71 5.41 2.41 11.91
CA LEU A 71 4.08 2.99 11.82
C LEU A 71 3.15 2.32 12.84
N ASP A 72 2.48 3.12 13.66
CA ASP A 72 1.53 2.68 14.67
C ASP A 72 0.17 2.33 14.05
N ASP A 73 -0.32 3.18 13.15
CA ASP A 73 -1.62 3.04 12.51
C ASP A 73 -1.61 3.68 11.11
N VAL A 74 -2.08 2.94 10.10
CA VAL A 74 -2.22 3.45 8.73
C VAL A 74 -3.13 4.68 8.65
N ALA A 75 -4.16 4.76 9.52
CA ALA A 75 -5.05 5.91 9.56
C ALA A 75 -4.34 7.23 9.95
N ASN A 76 -3.20 7.15 10.65
CA ASN A 76 -2.42 8.31 11.11
C ASN A 76 -1.53 8.93 10.02
N ILE A 77 -1.46 8.33 8.83
CA ILE A 77 -0.69 8.90 7.72
C ILE A 77 -1.35 10.20 7.23
N THR A 78 -0.62 11.31 7.31
CA THR A 78 -1.07 12.65 6.88
C THR A 78 -0.16 13.28 5.82
N LYS A 79 0.97 12.65 5.49
CA LYS A 79 1.95 13.18 4.53
C LYS A 79 2.36 12.10 3.55
N SER A 80 2.71 12.53 2.34
CA SER A 80 3.32 11.63 1.36
C SER A 80 4.67 11.13 1.86
N GLY A 81 5.00 9.89 1.52
CA GLY A 81 6.26 9.27 1.92
C GLY A 81 6.19 7.74 1.96
N VAL A 82 7.27 7.13 2.42
CA VAL A 82 7.35 5.68 2.65
C VAL A 82 7.39 5.42 4.15
N TYR A 83 6.58 4.48 4.62
CA TYR A 83 6.41 4.15 6.04
C TYR A 83 6.72 2.67 6.24
N TYR A 84 7.52 2.34 7.25
CA TYR A 84 7.73 0.94 7.62
C TYR A 84 6.60 0.46 8.53
N PHE A 85 6.07 -0.73 8.28
CA PHE A 85 5.04 -1.37 9.11
C PHE A 85 5.50 -2.77 9.54
N ASP A 86 4.96 -3.26 10.64
CA ASP A 86 5.22 -4.61 11.13
C ASP A 86 3.97 -5.26 11.76
N GLY A 87 4.18 -6.31 12.56
CA GLY A 87 3.16 -7.04 13.29
C GLY A 87 2.26 -6.17 14.19
N THR A 88 2.76 -5.03 14.66
CA THR A 88 2.12 -4.13 15.62
C THR A 88 1.27 -3.04 14.97
N THR A 89 1.51 -2.75 13.68
CA THR A 89 0.78 -1.69 12.95
C THR A 89 -0.69 -2.03 12.81
N ARG A 90 -1.58 -1.07 13.12
CA ARG A 90 -3.03 -1.19 12.98
C ARG A 90 -3.52 -0.78 11.59
N ASN A 91 -4.72 -1.22 11.23
CA ASN A 91 -5.39 -0.93 9.96
C ASN A 91 -4.61 -1.35 8.70
N VAL A 92 -3.81 -2.40 8.83
CA VAL A 92 -3.22 -3.14 7.70
C VAL A 92 -4.16 -4.28 7.29
N PRO A 93 -4.19 -4.71 6.02
CA PRO A 93 -5.00 -5.84 5.59
C PRO A 93 -4.48 -7.14 6.19
N THR A 94 -5.25 -8.21 5.99
CA THR A 94 -4.83 -9.58 6.32
C THR A 94 -3.39 -9.87 5.86
N ARG A 95 -2.57 -10.37 6.80
CA ARG A 95 -1.15 -10.65 6.61
C ARG A 95 -0.93 -12.16 6.50
N ASN A 96 -0.11 -12.56 5.54
CA ASN A 96 0.53 -13.85 5.43
C ASN A 96 2.04 -13.72 5.71
N THR A 97 2.77 -14.84 5.70
CA THR A 97 4.21 -14.87 5.97
C THR A 97 5.00 -13.95 5.05
N ASN A 98 4.56 -13.76 3.80
CA ASN A 98 5.25 -12.97 2.79
C ASN A 98 4.99 -11.45 2.87
N ASN A 99 3.99 -11.00 3.65
CA ASN A 99 3.70 -9.58 3.89
C ASN A 99 3.50 -9.26 5.40
N SER A 100 4.19 -10.01 6.26
CA SER A 100 4.13 -9.85 7.73
C SER A 100 4.71 -8.52 8.22
N ASN A 101 5.64 -7.94 7.47
CA ASN A 101 6.17 -6.59 7.64
C ASN A 101 6.58 -6.05 6.26
N GLY A 102 6.89 -4.75 6.18
CA GLY A 102 7.33 -4.16 4.92
C GLY A 102 7.14 -2.65 4.88
N TYR A 103 6.87 -2.14 3.68
CA TYR A 103 6.76 -0.72 3.43
C TYR A 103 5.41 -0.34 2.83
N ILE A 104 4.86 0.76 3.30
CA ILE A 104 3.69 1.45 2.76
C ILE A 104 4.18 2.70 2.04
N GLN A 105 3.77 2.89 0.80
CA GLN A 105 3.88 4.16 0.10
C GLN A 105 2.55 4.92 0.26
N ALA A 106 2.64 6.16 0.73
CA ALA A 106 1.51 7.08 0.79
C ALA A 106 1.70 8.21 -0.21
N VAL A 107 0.67 8.48 -0.99
CA VAL A 107 0.55 9.61 -1.90
C VAL A 107 -0.64 10.45 -1.43
N MET A 108 -0.35 11.45 -0.61
CA MET A 108 -1.35 12.32 0.01
C MET A 108 -1.54 13.58 -0.83
N LYS A 109 -2.80 13.90 -1.14
CA LYS A 109 -3.20 15.20 -1.70
C LYS A 109 -3.16 16.28 -0.60
N ASP A 110 -3.66 15.93 0.57
CA ASP A 110 -3.68 16.73 1.79
C ASP A 110 -3.69 15.80 3.02
N GLU A 111 -3.77 16.36 4.24
CA GLU A 111 -3.72 15.57 5.49
C GLU A 111 -4.86 14.55 5.63
N ASN A 112 -5.96 14.75 4.89
CA ASN A 112 -7.20 14.00 5.01
C ASN A 112 -7.54 13.17 3.76
N ASN A 113 -6.86 13.41 2.64
CA ASN A 113 -7.18 12.78 1.36
C ASN A 113 -5.92 12.25 0.67
N GLY A 114 -5.91 10.97 0.30
CA GLY A 114 -4.76 10.35 -0.36
C GLY A 114 -4.94 8.87 -0.66
N MET A 115 -3.95 8.32 -1.34
CA MET A 115 -3.86 6.88 -1.64
C MET A 115 -2.70 6.27 -0.85
N ILE A 116 -2.95 5.08 -0.30
CA ILE A 116 -1.99 4.34 0.53
C ILE A 116 -1.84 2.96 -0.07
N THR A 117 -0.60 2.55 -0.37
CA THR A 117 -0.29 1.29 -1.06
C THR A 117 0.79 0.52 -0.32
N MET A 118 0.59 -0.78 -0.09
CA MET A 118 1.63 -1.65 0.43
C MET A 118 2.53 -2.13 -0.71
N LEU A 119 3.82 -1.85 -0.60
CA LEU A 119 4.82 -2.25 -1.58
C LEU A 119 5.05 -3.76 -1.53
N GLY A 120 5.14 -4.39 -2.70
CA GLY A 120 5.37 -5.85 -2.84
C GLY A 120 4.12 -6.72 -2.66
N ALA A 121 3.11 -6.27 -1.90
CA ALA A 121 1.89 -7.04 -1.65
C ALA A 121 0.70 -6.65 -2.55
N GLY A 122 0.75 -5.51 -3.25
CA GLY A 122 -0.27 -5.12 -4.24
C GLY A 122 -1.60 -4.64 -3.63
N TYR A 123 -1.62 -4.37 -2.32
CA TYR A 123 -2.77 -3.80 -1.61
C TYR A 123 -2.76 -2.28 -1.66
N SER A 124 -3.92 -1.67 -1.85
CA SER A 124 -4.11 -0.23 -1.74
C SER A 124 -5.42 0.12 -1.03
N ILE A 125 -5.45 1.25 -0.34
CA ILE A 125 -6.65 1.82 0.27
C ILE A 125 -6.66 3.33 0.08
N GLU A 126 -7.85 3.91 -0.05
CA GLU A 126 -8.03 5.35 -0.08
C GLU A 126 -8.21 5.89 1.34
N LYS A 127 -7.56 7.01 1.65
CA LYS A 127 -7.94 7.87 2.78
C LYS A 127 -8.79 9.00 2.22
N TYR A 128 -10.02 9.12 2.69
CA TYR A 128 -10.98 10.13 2.25
C TYR A 128 -11.59 10.82 3.46
N ARG A 129 -11.54 12.17 3.49
CA ARG A 129 -12.04 12.99 4.61
C ARG A 129 -11.51 12.56 5.98
N GLY A 130 -10.25 12.16 6.05
CA GLY A 130 -9.55 11.80 7.28
C GLY A 130 -9.75 10.36 7.72
N GLN A 131 -10.57 9.57 7.02
CA GLN A 131 -10.85 8.17 7.34
C GLN A 131 -10.35 7.25 6.23
N LEU A 132 -9.93 6.04 6.59
CA LEU A 132 -9.70 4.99 5.61
C LEU A 132 -11.05 4.60 5.01
N HIS A 133 -11.18 4.73 3.69
CA HIS A 133 -12.42 4.56 2.97
C HIS A 133 -12.53 3.14 2.42
N GLY A 134 -13.56 2.43 2.85
CA GLY A 134 -13.81 1.06 2.41
C GLY A 134 -12.82 0.06 3.00
N ARG A 135 -12.41 -0.90 2.18
CA ARG A 135 -11.49 -1.99 2.52
C ARG A 135 -10.23 -1.88 1.67
N TRP A 136 -9.15 -2.51 2.12
CA TRP A 136 -7.96 -2.67 1.28
C TRP A 136 -8.31 -3.46 0.02
N VAL A 137 -7.97 -2.89 -1.13
CA VAL A 137 -8.14 -3.48 -2.44
C VAL A 137 -6.82 -4.13 -2.83
N SER A 138 -6.84 -5.44 -3.09
CA SER A 138 -5.69 -6.13 -3.66
C SER A 138 -5.83 -6.23 -5.17
N SER A 139 -4.76 -5.92 -5.91
CA SER A 139 -4.67 -6.18 -7.35
C SER A 139 -4.35 -7.63 -7.69
N VAL A 140 -4.04 -8.46 -6.69
CA VAL A 140 -3.71 -9.88 -6.82
C VAL A 140 -4.51 -10.74 -5.85
N PRO A 141 -4.85 -12.00 -6.18
CA PRO A 141 -5.51 -12.90 -5.24
C PRO A 141 -4.68 -13.13 -3.98
N VAL A 142 -5.34 -13.09 -2.83
CA VAL A 142 -4.71 -13.22 -1.52
C VAL A 142 -5.02 -14.60 -0.99
N LYS A 143 -4.00 -15.44 -0.83
CA LYS A 143 -4.19 -16.78 -0.27
C LYS A 143 -4.59 -16.68 1.21
N LEU A 144 -5.81 -17.12 1.51
CA LEU A 144 -6.36 -17.16 2.87
C LEU A 144 -6.16 -18.54 3.49
N TRP A 145 -6.21 -19.60 2.70
CA TRP A 145 -6.00 -20.97 3.17
C TRP A 145 -5.51 -21.88 2.04
N SER A 146 -4.77 -22.92 2.40
CA SER A 146 -4.43 -24.02 1.50
C SER A 146 -4.21 -25.33 2.26
N GLY A 147 -4.52 -26.45 1.64
CA GLY A 147 -4.41 -27.78 2.23
C GLY A 147 -5.20 -28.82 1.44
N ASN A 148 -5.77 -29.80 2.13
CA ASN A 148 -6.71 -30.76 1.55
C ASN A 148 -7.97 -30.83 2.43
N LEU A 149 -8.89 -29.90 2.21
CA LEU A 149 -10.11 -29.78 3.02
C LEU A 149 -11.12 -30.79 2.50
N ILE A 150 -11.50 -31.75 3.34
CA ILE A 150 -12.50 -32.78 3.03
C ILE A 150 -13.78 -32.58 3.84
N LYS A 151 -14.86 -33.25 3.43
CA LYS A 151 -16.18 -33.14 4.05
C LYS A 151 -16.13 -33.26 5.58
N GLY A 152 -16.80 -32.33 6.26
CA GLY A 152 -16.90 -32.23 7.71
C GLY A 152 -15.77 -31.41 8.35
N GLN A 153 -14.73 -31.04 7.61
CA GLN A 153 -13.62 -30.24 8.12
C GLN A 153 -13.87 -28.74 7.98
N THR A 154 -13.28 -27.96 8.90
CA THR A 154 -13.27 -26.49 8.87
C THR A 154 -11.87 -25.99 8.55
N ALA A 155 -11.76 -25.14 7.53
CA ALA A 155 -10.57 -24.35 7.25
C ALA A 155 -10.55 -23.11 8.15
N THR A 156 -9.42 -22.89 8.85
CA THR A 156 -9.13 -21.62 9.54
C THR A 156 -8.33 -20.73 8.59
N LEU A 157 -8.91 -19.61 8.20
CA LEU A 157 -8.34 -18.66 7.26
C LEU A 157 -7.27 -17.79 7.94
N ALA A 158 -6.25 -17.39 7.18
CA ALA A 158 -5.19 -16.49 7.63
C ALA A 158 -5.68 -15.05 7.89
N GLY A 159 -6.92 -14.74 7.52
CA GLY A 159 -7.60 -13.51 7.92
C GLY A 159 -9.05 -13.45 7.45
N ASN A 160 -9.66 -12.27 7.59
CA ASN A 160 -11.09 -12.09 7.44
C ASN A 160 -11.51 -12.23 5.97
N CYS A 161 -12.39 -13.18 5.66
CA CYS A 161 -12.89 -13.36 4.31
C CYS A 161 -13.79 -12.19 3.84
N HIS A 162 -14.51 -11.52 4.74
CA HIS A 162 -15.35 -10.37 4.41
C HIS A 162 -14.57 -9.08 4.12
N ASP A 163 -13.25 -9.09 4.33
CA ASP A 163 -12.34 -8.06 3.80
C ASP A 163 -12.24 -8.11 2.26
N PHE A 164 -12.85 -9.10 1.59
CA PHE A 164 -12.78 -9.33 0.16
C PHE A 164 -14.16 -9.24 -0.51
N GLY A 165 -14.19 -8.91 -1.81
CA GLY A 165 -15.44 -8.86 -2.57
C GLY A 165 -15.96 -10.25 -2.89
N ASN A 166 -15.05 -11.15 -3.22
CA ASN A 166 -15.33 -12.52 -3.63
C ASN A 166 -14.26 -13.47 -3.08
N LEU A 167 -14.60 -14.76 -3.03
CA LEU A 167 -13.62 -15.82 -2.83
C LEU A 167 -13.40 -16.58 -4.14
N LEU A 168 -12.14 -16.83 -4.45
CA LEU A 168 -11.73 -17.76 -5.49
C LEU A 168 -11.28 -19.06 -4.80
N ILE A 169 -11.95 -20.16 -5.11
CA ILE A 169 -11.78 -21.45 -4.43
C ILE A 169 -11.29 -22.47 -5.45
N GLU A 170 -10.15 -23.08 -5.17
CA GLU A 170 -9.67 -24.24 -5.94
C GLU A 170 -10.36 -25.51 -5.42
N VAL A 171 -11.15 -26.15 -6.28
CA VAL A 171 -11.96 -27.32 -5.95
C VAL A 171 -11.53 -28.49 -6.82
N GLY A 172 -11.25 -29.63 -6.19
CA GLY A 172 -11.10 -30.90 -6.88
C GLY A 172 -12.44 -31.63 -6.94
N TYR A 173 -13.14 -31.54 -8.07
CA TYR A 173 -14.31 -32.40 -8.33
C TYR A 173 -13.87 -33.76 -8.90
N THR A 174 -14.81 -34.70 -8.98
CA THR A 174 -14.57 -36.03 -9.58
C THR A 174 -14.14 -35.91 -11.04
N THR A 175 -14.80 -35.04 -11.80
CA THR A 175 -14.58 -34.90 -13.25
C THR A 175 -13.68 -33.74 -13.63
N ASN A 176 -13.57 -32.74 -12.76
CA ASN A 176 -12.68 -31.60 -12.92
C ASN A 176 -11.85 -31.42 -11.65
N SER A 177 -10.71 -32.10 -11.59
CA SER A 177 -9.85 -32.12 -10.40
C SER A 177 -9.05 -30.83 -10.17
N PHE A 178 -9.14 -29.87 -11.10
CA PHE A 178 -8.43 -28.58 -11.04
C PHE A 178 -9.40 -27.42 -11.31
N ALA A 179 -10.62 -27.51 -10.81
CA ALA A 179 -11.61 -26.46 -10.98
C ALA A 179 -11.30 -25.26 -10.10
N THR A 180 -11.72 -24.09 -10.57
CA THR A 180 -11.63 -22.83 -9.82
C THR A 180 -12.98 -22.17 -9.84
N GLU A 181 -13.56 -21.96 -8.66
CA GLU A 181 -14.89 -21.38 -8.49
C GLU A 181 -14.76 -19.98 -7.91
N LEU A 182 -15.43 -19.02 -8.54
CA LEU A 182 -15.54 -17.66 -8.04
C LEU A 182 -16.90 -17.45 -7.38
N ILE A 183 -16.91 -17.06 -6.12
CA ILE A 183 -18.14 -16.90 -5.35
C ILE A 183 -18.22 -15.55 -4.64
N GLY A 184 -19.44 -15.01 -4.56
CA GLY A 184 -19.76 -13.95 -3.60
C GLY A 184 -19.74 -14.50 -2.17
N ILE A 185 -19.43 -13.64 -1.21
CA ILE A 185 -19.29 -14.02 0.20
C ILE A 185 -20.61 -13.73 0.93
N PRO A 186 -21.39 -14.76 1.34
CA PRO A 186 -22.61 -14.54 2.11
C PRO A 186 -22.29 -14.06 3.53
N SER A 187 -23.32 -13.62 4.25
CA SER A 187 -23.22 -13.36 5.69
C SER A 187 -22.87 -14.63 6.46
N ASN A 188 -22.30 -14.47 7.66
CA ASN A 188 -22.00 -15.58 8.57
C ASN A 188 -23.20 -16.50 8.79
N GLY A 189 -22.94 -17.81 8.78
CA GLY A 189 -23.92 -18.89 8.74
C GLY A 189 -24.40 -19.29 7.33
N GLY A 190 -24.13 -18.47 6.31
CA GLY A 190 -24.56 -18.69 4.93
C GLY A 190 -23.85 -19.86 4.25
N ARG A 191 -24.58 -20.53 3.35
CA ARG A 191 -24.07 -21.65 2.54
C ARG A 191 -23.85 -21.23 1.10
N VAL A 192 -22.84 -21.83 0.48
CA VAL A 192 -22.55 -21.67 -0.95
C VAL A 192 -22.46 -23.06 -1.58
N TYR A 193 -23.11 -23.21 -2.73
CA TYR A 193 -23.22 -24.45 -3.48
C TYR A 193 -22.36 -24.33 -4.73
N LEU A 194 -21.34 -25.17 -4.82
CA LEU A 194 -20.41 -25.26 -5.95
C LEU A 194 -20.75 -26.53 -6.71
N ASN A 195 -21.27 -26.37 -7.92
CA ASN A 195 -21.78 -27.48 -8.72
C ASN A 195 -20.96 -27.65 -9.98
N ASN A 196 -20.58 -28.89 -10.29
CA ASN A 196 -19.85 -29.22 -11.50
C ASN A 196 -20.52 -30.39 -12.23
N ILE A 197 -20.63 -30.26 -13.55
CA ILE A 197 -21.25 -31.26 -14.41
C ILE A 197 -20.19 -31.76 -15.38
N GLY A 198 -19.86 -33.05 -15.29
CA GLY A 198 -18.89 -33.69 -16.15
C GLY A 198 -19.50 -34.76 -17.05
N MET A 199 -19.12 -34.77 -18.32
CA MET A 199 -19.43 -35.85 -19.25
C MET A 199 -18.42 -36.99 -19.08
N ARG A 200 -18.82 -38.23 -19.41
CA ARG A 200 -17.93 -39.39 -19.41
C ARG A 200 -17.83 -39.99 -20.81
N SER A 201 -16.62 -40.32 -21.24
CA SER A 201 -16.40 -41.08 -22.48
C SER A 201 -16.95 -42.50 -22.33
N SER A 202 -17.59 -42.98 -23.40
CA SER A 202 -18.17 -44.32 -23.47
C SER A 202 -18.00 -44.84 -24.90
N GLY A 203 -16.98 -45.66 -25.13
CA GLY A 203 -16.54 -46.00 -26.50
C GLY A 203 -16.06 -44.74 -27.22
N ASP A 204 -16.48 -44.56 -28.48
CA ASP A 204 -16.18 -43.38 -29.31
C ASP A 204 -17.16 -42.21 -29.09
N GLY A 205 -18.06 -42.33 -28.11
CA GLY A 205 -19.07 -41.32 -27.80
C GLY A 205 -18.98 -40.79 -26.36
N PHE A 206 -19.96 -39.97 -25.99
CA PHE A 206 -20.12 -39.43 -24.65
C PHE A 206 -21.47 -39.81 -24.06
N LYS A 207 -21.53 -39.88 -22.73
CA LYS A 207 -22.79 -39.96 -21.97
C LYS A 207 -22.76 -39.03 -20.77
N ASN A 208 -23.92 -38.79 -20.17
CA ASN A 208 -24.01 -38.13 -18.87
C ASN A 208 -23.06 -38.84 -17.89
N GLY A 209 -22.11 -38.08 -17.37
CA GLY A 209 -21.08 -38.59 -16.47
C GLY A 209 -21.51 -38.38 -15.03
N HIS A 210 -20.96 -37.35 -14.42
CA HIS A 210 -21.11 -37.08 -13.00
C HIS A 210 -21.69 -35.68 -12.76
N LEU A 211 -22.63 -35.61 -11.81
CA LEU A 211 -23.07 -34.36 -11.20
C LEU A 211 -22.43 -34.30 -9.83
N ASP A 212 -21.49 -33.38 -9.66
CA ASP A 212 -20.79 -33.14 -8.40
C ASP A 212 -21.40 -31.90 -7.71
N GLU A 213 -21.67 -31.99 -6.40
CA GLU A 213 -22.05 -30.86 -5.55
C GLU A 213 -21.08 -30.77 -4.37
N VAL A 214 -20.51 -29.59 -4.17
CA VAL A 214 -19.72 -29.23 -3.00
C VAL A 214 -20.44 -28.10 -2.28
N VAL A 215 -20.75 -28.27 -0.99
CA VAL A 215 -21.38 -27.23 -0.18
C VAL A 215 -20.41 -26.77 0.89
N ILE A 216 -20.14 -25.47 0.90
CA ILE A 216 -19.40 -24.81 1.98
C ILE A 216 -20.33 -23.96 2.82
N GLN A 217 -19.97 -23.77 4.09
CA GLN A 217 -20.61 -22.83 5.00
C GLN A 217 -19.59 -21.83 5.52
N ILE A 218 -19.88 -20.54 5.35
CA ILE A 218 -19.12 -19.46 6.01
C ILE A 218 -19.59 -19.43 7.46
N LYS A 219 -18.85 -20.05 8.38
CA LYS A 219 -19.26 -20.13 9.79
C LYS A 219 -19.16 -18.75 10.45
N ASP A 220 -18.01 -18.12 10.25
CA ASP A 220 -17.66 -16.79 10.68
C ASP A 220 -16.58 -16.21 9.76
N ASP A 221 -16.14 -15.00 10.06
CA ASP A 221 -15.17 -14.21 9.30
C ASP A 221 -13.87 -14.96 8.95
N THR A 222 -13.48 -15.96 9.74
CA THR A 222 -12.19 -16.68 9.60
C THR A 222 -12.34 -18.20 9.50
N HIS A 223 -13.56 -18.73 9.43
CA HIS A 223 -13.79 -20.17 9.38
C HIS A 223 -14.78 -20.59 8.29
N ILE A 224 -14.32 -21.49 7.41
CA ILE A 224 -15.14 -22.07 6.34
C ILE A 224 -15.22 -23.58 6.52
N LEU A 225 -16.44 -24.11 6.67
CA LEU A 225 -16.71 -25.55 6.76
C LEU A 225 -17.03 -26.10 5.37
N LEU A 226 -16.36 -27.19 5.00
CA LEU A 226 -16.80 -28.03 3.88
C LEU A 226 -17.88 -28.98 4.38
N GLU A 227 -19.15 -28.62 4.18
CA GLU A 227 -20.30 -29.30 4.78
C GLU A 227 -20.67 -30.58 4.02
N LYS A 228 -20.69 -30.52 2.68
CA LYS A 228 -21.11 -31.63 1.82
C LYS A 228 -20.22 -31.78 0.60
N THR A 229 -20.04 -33.03 0.19
CA THR A 229 -19.41 -33.43 -1.06
C THR A 229 -20.22 -34.60 -1.61
N LEU A 230 -20.95 -34.37 -2.69
CA LEU A 230 -21.88 -35.33 -3.28
C LEU A 230 -21.55 -35.57 -4.74
N ARG A 231 -21.84 -36.78 -5.22
CA ARG A 231 -21.76 -37.17 -6.63
C ARG A 231 -22.93 -38.06 -7.00
N ALA A 232 -23.64 -37.71 -8.07
CA ALA A 232 -24.58 -38.57 -8.77
C ALA A 232 -24.01 -39.04 -10.11
N THR A 233 -24.43 -40.22 -10.59
CA THR A 233 -24.06 -40.77 -11.89
C THR A 233 -25.31 -41.23 -12.62
N GLY A 234 -25.57 -40.71 -13.82
CA GLY A 234 -26.83 -40.99 -14.53
C GLY A 234 -28.05 -40.57 -13.69
N ASP A 235 -29.01 -41.47 -13.52
CA ASP A 235 -30.26 -41.24 -12.77
C ASP A 235 -30.20 -41.74 -11.32
N GLU A 236 -29.03 -42.18 -10.85
CA GLU A 236 -28.86 -42.69 -9.47
C GLU A 236 -28.88 -41.56 -8.43
N GLN A 237 -29.28 -41.90 -7.19
CA GLN A 237 -29.18 -40.96 -6.07
C GLN A 237 -27.73 -40.56 -5.79
N ALA A 238 -27.54 -39.29 -5.41
CA ALA A 238 -26.22 -38.79 -5.06
C ALA A 238 -25.66 -39.51 -3.82
N THR A 239 -24.39 -39.88 -3.88
CA THR A 239 -23.64 -40.46 -2.76
C THR A 239 -22.48 -39.54 -2.38
N ASN A 240 -21.84 -39.78 -1.24
CA ASN A 240 -20.67 -38.99 -0.86
C ASN A 240 -19.56 -39.11 -1.91
N SER A 241 -18.89 -38.00 -2.20
CA SER A 241 -17.73 -37.94 -3.10
C SER A 241 -16.45 -37.57 -2.37
N ASP A 242 -15.32 -37.88 -2.99
CA ASP A 242 -13.98 -37.51 -2.53
C ASP A 242 -13.59 -36.09 -2.97
N ALA A 243 -14.57 -35.26 -3.34
CA ALA A 243 -14.30 -33.88 -3.71
C ALA A 243 -13.68 -33.12 -2.52
N TYR A 244 -12.78 -32.18 -2.82
CA TYR A 244 -12.01 -31.47 -1.80
C TYR A 244 -11.72 -30.03 -2.24
N ILE A 245 -11.34 -29.18 -1.28
CA ILE A 245 -10.85 -27.83 -1.54
C ILE A 245 -9.34 -27.81 -1.27
N SER A 246 -8.54 -27.34 -2.24
CA SER A 246 -7.09 -27.25 -2.11
C SER A 246 -6.61 -25.88 -1.65
N ALA A 247 -7.34 -24.82 -2.00
CA ALA A 247 -7.00 -23.46 -1.61
C ALA A 247 -8.21 -22.53 -1.66
N ILE A 248 -8.14 -21.48 -0.84
CA ILE A 248 -9.13 -20.41 -0.78
C ILE A 248 -8.38 -19.08 -0.85
N TYR A 249 -8.76 -18.22 -1.79
CA TYR A 249 -8.19 -16.91 -2.00
C TYR A 249 -9.26 -15.84 -1.86
N GLY A 250 -8.92 -14.73 -1.20
CA GLY A 250 -9.69 -13.50 -1.24
C GLY A 250 -9.34 -12.67 -2.47
N ILE A 251 -10.34 -12.20 -3.21
CA ILE A 251 -10.16 -11.31 -4.35
C ILE A 251 -11.12 -10.11 -4.27
N TYR A 252 -10.77 -9.03 -4.97
CA TYR A 252 -11.63 -7.86 -5.11
C TYR A 252 -12.50 -7.96 -6.35
#